data_AF-A0A960RQS0-F1
#
_entry.id   AF-A0A960RQS0-F1
#
_cell.length_a   1.000
_cell.length_b   1.000
_cell.length_c   1.000
_cell.angle_alpha   90.00
_cell.angle_beta   90.00
_cell.angle_gamma   90.00
#
_symmetry.space_group_name_H-M   'P 1'
#
loop_
_entity.id
_entity.type
_entity.pdbx_description
1 polymer ?
#
loop_
_entity_poly.entity_id
_entity_poly.type
_entity_poly.pdbx_seq_one_letter_code
_entity_poly.pdbx_strand_id
1 'polypeptide(L)'
;MKHLFEKHGRRIEAQANFRLPLQKEGAVWFLEKGAMILFAVQNKEGQEGRRTLLSTVQAGRLLFDMEKKEAASFDIFAFSEEPVVLWEMEMPILKETLKASSEDQEVFSPLLEHYLNQFSHFVSSSVELRPKHWVLHGGIGMKKGETFTLKISEVPTEKGRVAWLSPQEGEYKLLGPHEMKFSEGSFPLLPHLYFLSLSTTTFEAKSTLEMIQSGDWQSGLSQFHHFIGDYLVYKRAFLDDEELRRFQEKEKLQEDTLHQTLT
;
A
#
# COMPACT_ATOMS: atom_id res chain seq x y z
N MET A 1 13.44 14.44 -10.89
CA MET A 1 12.98 14.35 -9.49
C MET A 1 14.00 14.79 -8.46
N LYS A 2 15.21 14.21 -8.37
CA LYS A 2 16.21 14.63 -7.36
C LYS A 2 16.42 16.15 -7.32
N HIS A 3 16.53 16.81 -8.47
CA HIS A 3 16.67 18.28 -8.55
C HIS A 3 15.56 19.06 -7.84
N LEU A 4 14.36 18.47 -7.74
CA LEU A 4 13.18 19.12 -7.21
C LEU A 4 13.30 19.16 -5.69
N PHE A 5 13.65 18.01 -5.14
CA PHE A 5 14.01 17.82 -3.75
C PHE A 5 15.26 18.62 -3.36
N GLU A 6 16.26 18.75 -4.23
CA GLU A 6 17.42 19.61 -3.98
C GLU A 6 17.04 21.10 -3.89
N LYS A 7 16.10 21.54 -4.71
CA LYS A 7 15.69 22.95 -4.78
C LYS A 7 14.73 23.36 -3.66
N HIS A 8 13.82 22.46 -3.27
CA HIS A 8 12.71 22.78 -2.39
C HIS A 8 12.70 21.99 -1.08
N GLY A 9 13.55 20.97 -0.96
CA GLY A 9 13.58 20.07 0.18
C GLY A 9 14.73 20.35 1.14
N ARG A 10 14.65 19.71 2.30
CA ARG A 10 15.72 19.68 3.31
C ARG A 10 16.46 18.35 3.22
N ARG A 11 17.77 18.42 3.05
CA ARG A 11 18.63 17.24 3.07
C ARG A 11 18.81 16.71 4.49
N ILE A 12 18.69 15.41 4.66
CA ILE A 12 18.87 14.67 5.91
C ILE A 12 19.92 13.60 5.65
N GLU A 13 21.07 13.72 6.32
CA GLU A 13 22.05 12.63 6.41
C GLU A 13 21.87 11.92 7.75
N ALA A 14 21.72 10.60 7.71
CA ALA A 14 21.56 9.82 8.92
C ALA A 14 22.51 8.62 8.93
N GLN A 15 22.97 8.26 10.12
CA GLN A 15 23.79 7.07 10.34
C GLN A 15 22.92 5.80 10.31
N ALA A 16 23.57 4.64 10.40
CA ALA A 16 22.89 3.37 10.60
C ALA A 16 21.95 3.40 11.82
N ASN A 17 20.90 2.57 11.79
CA ASN A 17 19.83 2.50 12.79
C ASN A 17 18.95 3.76 12.85
N PHE A 18 18.90 4.53 11.76
CA PHE A 18 18.02 5.69 11.69
C PHE A 18 16.56 5.24 11.54
N ARG A 19 15.68 5.85 12.34
CA ARG A 19 14.23 5.62 12.29
C ARG A 19 13.53 6.89 11.83
N LEU A 20 12.85 6.80 10.69
CA LEU A 20 12.03 7.86 10.14
C LEU A 20 10.55 7.55 10.44
N PRO A 21 9.88 8.29 11.35
CA PRO A 21 8.46 8.17 11.53
C PRO A 21 7.73 8.67 10.27
N LEU A 22 6.78 7.89 9.77
CA LEU A 22 6.00 8.23 8.57
C LEU A 22 4.60 8.73 8.89
N GLN A 23 4.26 8.88 10.17
CA GLN A 23 2.98 9.47 10.59
C GLN A 23 3.15 10.94 10.96
N LYS A 24 4.00 11.64 10.21
CA LYS A 24 4.22 13.09 10.30
C LYS A 24 3.47 13.73 9.14
N GLU A 25 2.46 14.53 9.46
CA GLU A 25 1.57 15.12 8.45
C GLU A 25 2.33 15.92 7.38
N GLY A 26 1.97 15.65 6.12
CA GLY A 26 2.25 16.48 4.96
C GLY A 26 3.69 16.42 4.46
N ALA A 27 4.41 15.33 4.70
CA ALA A 27 5.81 15.19 4.26
C ALA A 27 5.99 14.08 3.21
N VAL A 28 6.85 14.36 2.23
CA VAL A 28 7.31 13.39 1.23
C VAL A 28 8.82 13.32 1.31
N TRP A 29 9.36 12.11 1.28
CA TRP A 29 10.80 11.90 1.27
C TRP A 29 11.28 11.24 -0.01
N PHE A 30 12.43 11.68 -0.51
CA PHE A 30 13.16 11.02 -1.58
C PHE A 30 14.44 10.41 -1.01
N LEU A 31 14.59 9.09 -1.12
CA LEU A 31 15.78 8.37 -0.67
C LEU A 31 16.87 8.49 -1.74
N GLU A 32 17.87 9.34 -1.50
CA GLU A 32 18.98 9.55 -2.42
C GLU A 32 20.01 8.41 -2.35
N LYS A 33 20.33 7.95 -1.14
CA LYS A 33 21.36 6.93 -0.90
C LYS A 33 20.95 5.96 0.20
N GLY A 34 21.29 4.69 -0.01
CA GLY A 34 21.07 3.58 0.93
C GLY A 34 19.71 2.91 0.73
N ALA A 35 19.33 2.10 1.71
CA ALA A 35 18.05 1.40 1.76
C ALA A 35 17.35 1.61 3.11
N MET A 36 16.02 1.52 3.09
CA MET A 36 15.18 1.54 4.28
C MET A 36 14.16 0.40 4.24
N ILE A 37 13.77 -0.08 5.42
CA ILE A 37 12.77 -1.12 5.61
C ILE A 37 11.55 -0.47 6.26
N LEU A 38 10.39 -0.64 5.65
CA LEU A 38 9.13 -0.09 6.13
C LEU A 38 8.45 -1.09 7.07
N PHE A 39 8.21 -0.66 8.30
CA PHE A 39 7.56 -1.46 9.33
C PHE A 39 6.30 -0.78 9.85
N ALA A 40 5.36 -1.61 10.30
CA ALA A 40 4.31 -1.20 11.22
C ALA A 40 4.41 -1.96 12.54
N VAL A 41 4.24 -1.25 13.66
CA VAL A 41 4.28 -1.82 15.01
C VAL A 41 3.00 -1.48 15.73
N GLN A 42 2.37 -2.47 16.32
CA GLN A 42 1.24 -2.23 17.22
C GLN A 42 1.77 -1.73 18.57
N ASN A 43 1.34 -0.55 18.99
CA ASN A 43 1.56 -0.08 20.34
C ASN A 43 0.45 -0.62 21.24
N LYS A 44 0.83 -1.45 22.22
CA LYS A 44 -0.06 -1.85 23.32
C LYS A 44 0.56 -1.30 24.61
N GLU A 45 -0.16 -0.38 25.27
CA GLU A 45 0.17 0.10 26.62
C GLU A 45 1.61 0.61 26.80
N GLY A 46 2.18 1.26 25.77
CA GLY A 46 3.54 1.81 25.81
C GLY A 46 4.66 0.81 25.51
N GLN A 47 4.34 -0.45 25.20
CA GLN A 47 5.31 -1.43 24.71
C GLN A 47 5.21 -1.59 23.19
N GLU A 48 6.37 -1.61 22.52
CA GLU A 48 6.44 -1.95 21.10
C GLU A 48 6.06 -3.42 20.90
N GLY A 49 4.93 -3.65 20.22
CA GLY A 49 4.51 -4.97 19.80
C GLY A 49 5.35 -5.55 18.66
N ARG A 50 4.88 -6.66 18.09
CA ARG A 50 5.54 -7.32 16.96
C ARG A 50 5.59 -6.41 15.73
N ARG A 51 6.77 -6.29 15.12
CA ARG A 51 6.99 -5.59 13.84
C ARG A 51 6.38 -6.40 12.70
N THR A 52 5.56 -5.74 11.89
CA THR A 52 5.08 -6.25 10.61
C THR A 52 5.84 -5.57 9.49
N LEU A 53 6.55 -6.35 8.68
CA LEU A 53 7.22 -5.86 7.47
C LEU A 53 6.16 -5.46 6.43
N LEU A 54 6.22 -4.23 5.96
CA LEU A 54 5.35 -3.70 4.90
C LEU A 54 6.05 -3.72 3.54
N SER A 55 7.29 -3.22 3.48
CA SER A 55 8.08 -3.18 2.24
C SER A 55 9.56 -2.88 2.52
N THR A 56 10.36 -2.87 1.45
CA THR A 56 11.72 -2.33 1.43
C THR A 56 11.81 -1.23 0.39
N VAL A 57 12.49 -0.14 0.71
CA VAL A 57 12.66 1.05 -0.13
C VAL A 57 14.14 1.24 -0.43
N GLN A 58 14.46 1.35 -1.72
CA GLN A 58 15.83 1.52 -2.22
C GLN A 58 16.09 2.97 -2.64
N ALA A 59 17.36 3.31 -2.84
CA ALA A 59 17.74 4.61 -3.40
C ALA A 59 17.00 4.92 -4.73
N GLY A 60 16.69 6.19 -4.93
CA GLY A 60 15.91 6.70 -6.06
C GLY A 60 14.39 6.60 -5.88
N ARG A 61 13.89 6.25 -4.69
CA ARG A 61 12.45 6.02 -4.44
C ARG A 61 11.87 7.02 -3.44
N LEU A 62 10.54 7.10 -3.46
CA LEU A 62 9.76 7.98 -2.60
C LEU A 62 9.23 7.23 -1.38
N LEU A 63 9.07 7.98 -0.29
CA LEU A 63 8.29 7.63 0.88
C LEU A 63 7.27 8.75 1.08
N PHE A 64 6.07 8.39 1.50
CA PHE A 64 5.01 9.34 1.82
C PHE A 64 4.62 9.20 3.27
N ASP A 65 4.10 10.28 3.83
CA ASP A 65 3.44 10.22 5.11
C ASP A 65 2.14 9.39 5.01
N MET A 66 1.80 8.75 6.12
CA MET A 66 0.60 7.95 6.27
C MET A 66 -0.16 8.48 7.48
N GLU A 67 -1.44 8.76 7.30
CA GLU A 67 -2.29 9.24 8.38
C GLU A 67 -2.37 8.22 9.52
N LYS A 68 -2.28 8.72 10.76
CA LYS A 68 -2.46 7.89 11.95
C LYS A 68 -3.96 7.69 12.18
N LYS A 69 -4.45 6.46 12.08
CA LYS A 69 -5.82 6.13 12.47
C LYS A 69 -5.93 6.09 13.99
N GLU A 70 -6.83 6.91 14.56
CA GLU A 70 -7.07 6.93 16.01
C GLU A 70 -7.53 5.56 16.54
N ALA A 71 -8.31 4.83 15.75
CA ALA A 71 -8.86 3.53 16.13
C ALA A 71 -7.85 2.37 16.12
N ALA A 72 -6.70 2.53 15.46
CA ALA A 72 -5.70 1.48 15.29
C ALA A 72 -4.31 1.98 15.71
N SER A 73 -3.81 1.47 16.84
CA SER A 73 -2.55 1.90 17.46
C SER A 73 -1.30 1.40 16.72
N PHE A 74 -1.28 1.44 15.39
CA PHE A 74 -0.08 1.14 14.63
C PHE A 74 0.76 2.38 14.44
N ASP A 75 2.03 2.28 14.79
CA ASP A 75 3.07 3.22 14.38
C ASP A 75 3.74 2.71 13.11
N ILE A 76 3.78 3.55 12.08
CA ILE A 76 4.42 3.25 10.79
C ILE A 76 5.71 4.07 10.68
N PHE A 77 6.80 3.39 10.38
CA PHE A 77 8.11 4.02 10.25
C PHE A 77 9.01 3.28 9.25
N ALA A 78 9.92 4.02 8.64
CA ALA A 78 11.03 3.45 7.88
C ALA A 78 12.28 3.36 8.76
N PHE A 79 13.02 2.26 8.66
CA PHE A 79 14.23 1.99 9.43
C PHE A 79 15.40 1.68 8.49
N SER A 80 16.57 2.27 8.72
CA SER A 80 17.78 1.95 7.95
C SER A 80 18.78 1.16 8.79
N GLU A 81 19.35 0.10 8.22
CA GLU A 81 20.46 -0.66 8.83
C GLU A 81 21.83 -0.06 8.46
N GLU A 82 21.86 0.82 7.46
CA GLU A 82 23.05 1.50 6.95
C GLU A 82 22.86 3.03 6.94
N PRO A 83 23.93 3.82 6.78
CA PRO A 83 23.82 5.26 6.59
C PRO A 83 23.01 5.60 5.34
N VAL A 84 22.07 6.55 5.48
CA VAL A 84 21.17 6.97 4.42
C VAL A 84 21.26 8.47 4.16
N VAL A 85 20.89 8.87 2.94
CA VAL A 85 20.67 10.27 2.59
C VAL A 85 19.25 10.41 2.05
N LEU A 86 18.47 11.28 2.68
CA LEU A 86 17.09 11.57 2.34
C LEU A 86 16.94 13.05 2.02
N TRP A 87 15.94 13.36 1.22
CA TRP A 87 15.43 14.72 1.06
C TRP A 87 13.98 14.75 1.52
N GLU A 88 13.65 15.64 2.45
CA GLU A 88 12.30 15.87 2.93
C GLU A 88 11.71 17.10 2.25
N MET A 89 10.48 16.99 1.75
CA MET A 89 9.73 18.10 1.16
C MET A 89 8.29 18.09 1.69
N GLU A 90 7.71 19.27 1.86
CA GLU A 90 6.30 19.40 2.19
C GLU A 90 5.42 19.06 0.98
N MET A 91 4.37 18.27 1.22
CA MET A 91 3.40 17.83 0.23
C MET A 91 2.77 18.99 -0.57
N PRO A 92 2.38 20.14 0.03
CA PRO A 92 1.88 21.27 -0.74
C PRO A 92 2.87 21.80 -1.78
N ILE A 93 4.18 21.80 -1.48
CA ILE A 93 5.21 22.26 -2.41
C ILE A 93 5.36 21.29 -3.58
N LEU A 94 5.36 19.98 -3.31
CA LEU A 94 5.36 18.96 -4.35
C LEU A 94 4.15 19.13 -5.27
N LYS A 95 2.96 19.30 -4.70
CA LYS A 95 1.71 19.50 -5.46
C LYS A 95 1.77 20.72 -6.38
N GLU A 96 2.18 21.87 -5.86
CA GLU A 96 2.28 23.09 -6.67
C GLU A 96 3.35 22.96 -7.77
N THR A 97 4.45 22.27 -7.49
CA THR A 97 5.46 22.03 -8.53
C THR A 97 4.94 21.12 -9.64
N LEU A 98 4.26 20.02 -9.29
CA LEU A 98 3.67 19.11 -10.28
C LEU A 98 2.62 19.83 -11.13
N LYS A 99 1.83 20.74 -10.57
CA LYS A 99 0.89 21.55 -11.36
C LYS A 99 1.60 22.49 -12.35
N ALA A 100 2.77 23.00 -11.99
CA ALA A 100 3.50 23.98 -12.79
C ALA A 100 4.31 23.40 -13.96
N SER A 101 4.57 22.08 -13.98
CA SER A 101 5.53 21.46 -14.91
C SER A 101 5.07 20.06 -15.33
N SER A 102 4.70 19.90 -16.61
CA SER A 102 4.34 18.59 -17.18
C SER A 102 5.52 17.61 -17.20
N GLU A 103 6.74 18.12 -17.37
CA GLU A 103 7.97 17.31 -17.29
C GLU A 103 8.13 16.69 -15.89
N ASP A 104 7.86 17.46 -14.83
CA ASP A 104 7.91 16.93 -13.47
C ASP A 104 6.79 15.90 -13.21
N GLN A 105 5.62 16.05 -13.84
CA GLN A 105 4.53 15.05 -13.78
C GLN A 105 4.95 13.72 -14.41
N GLU A 106 5.56 13.77 -15.60
CA GLU A 106 6.05 12.58 -16.31
C GLU A 106 7.12 11.84 -15.50
N VAL A 107 8.01 12.59 -14.83
CA VAL A 107 9.05 12.00 -13.98
C VAL A 107 8.48 11.48 -12.65
N PHE A 108 7.45 12.12 -12.09
CA PHE A 108 6.80 11.72 -10.84
C PHE A 108 5.95 10.46 -10.99
N SER A 109 5.23 10.33 -12.10
CA SER A 109 4.34 9.21 -12.38
C SER A 109 4.95 7.83 -12.07
N PRO A 110 6.09 7.42 -12.64
CA PRO A 110 6.68 6.11 -12.35
C PRO A 110 7.20 5.97 -10.91
N LEU A 111 7.51 7.07 -10.23
CA LEU A 111 7.93 7.03 -8.82
C LEU A 111 6.75 6.77 -7.89
N LEU A 112 5.59 7.37 -8.19
CA LEU A 112 4.34 7.09 -7.49
C LEU A 112 3.89 5.64 -7.72
N GLU A 113 3.95 5.16 -8.97
CA GLU A 113 3.65 3.75 -9.27
C GLU A 113 4.58 2.80 -8.49
N HIS A 114 5.87 3.11 -8.42
CA HIS A 114 6.80 2.30 -7.64
C HIS A 114 6.45 2.29 -6.15
N TYR A 115 6.13 3.46 -5.58
CA TYR A 115 5.70 3.57 -4.19
C TYR A 115 4.46 2.71 -3.91
N LEU A 116 3.46 2.72 -4.80
CA LEU A 116 2.26 1.90 -4.60
C LEU A 116 2.59 0.39 -4.71
N ASN A 117 3.39 0.00 -5.70
CA ASN A 117 3.78 -1.39 -5.90
C ASN A 117 4.72 -1.94 -4.83
N GLN A 118 5.38 -1.10 -4.02
CA GLN A 118 6.24 -1.61 -2.95
C GLN A 118 5.47 -2.43 -1.91
N PHE A 119 4.15 -2.20 -1.78
CA PHE A 119 3.27 -2.94 -0.88
C PHE A 119 2.78 -4.27 -1.47
N SER A 120 3.13 -4.61 -2.71
CA SER A 120 2.58 -5.78 -3.42
C SER A 120 2.71 -7.08 -2.63
N HIS A 121 3.88 -7.33 -2.05
CA HIS A 121 4.13 -8.51 -1.22
C HIS A 121 3.33 -8.51 0.08
N PHE A 122 3.03 -7.33 0.62
CA PHE A 122 2.26 -7.21 1.85
C PHE A 122 0.78 -7.51 1.63
N VAL A 123 0.21 -7.03 0.52
CA VAL A 123 -1.23 -7.13 0.21
C VAL A 123 -1.58 -8.29 -0.73
N SER A 124 -0.60 -8.97 -1.32
CA SER A 124 -0.85 -10.13 -2.19
C SER A 124 -1.56 -11.26 -1.45
N SER A 125 -2.63 -11.77 -2.04
CA SER A 125 -3.29 -13.00 -1.61
C SER A 125 -2.59 -14.22 -2.20
N SER A 126 -2.54 -15.32 -1.44
CA SER A 126 -2.08 -16.62 -1.94
C SER A 126 -3.11 -17.32 -2.84
N VAL A 127 -4.30 -16.75 -3.00
CA VAL A 127 -5.37 -17.31 -3.83
C VAL A 127 -5.15 -16.90 -5.28
N GLU A 128 -4.85 -17.88 -6.13
CA GLU A 128 -4.77 -17.68 -7.58
C GLU A 128 -6.18 -17.55 -8.17
N LEU A 129 -6.58 -16.33 -8.50
CA LEU A 129 -7.87 -16.03 -9.11
C LEU A 129 -7.70 -15.75 -10.60
N ARG A 130 -8.59 -16.32 -11.42
CA ARG A 130 -8.74 -15.93 -12.83
C ARG A 130 -9.82 -14.86 -12.92
N PRO A 131 -9.45 -13.58 -13.10
CA PRO A 131 -10.42 -12.51 -13.16
C PRO A 131 -11.26 -12.66 -14.44
N LYS A 132 -12.54 -12.30 -14.37
CA LYS A 132 -13.36 -12.23 -15.59
C LYS A 132 -12.92 -11.09 -16.48
N HIS A 133 -12.48 -9.99 -15.88
CA HIS A 133 -12.10 -8.78 -16.59
C HIS A 133 -10.72 -8.27 -16.18
N TRP A 134 -9.99 -7.80 -17.19
CA TRP A 134 -8.68 -7.18 -17.02
C TRP A 134 -8.82 -5.68 -17.26
N VAL A 135 -8.50 -4.89 -16.23
CA VAL A 135 -8.54 -3.44 -16.31
C VAL A 135 -7.24 -2.92 -16.89
N LEU A 136 -7.31 -1.92 -17.77
CA LEU A 136 -6.16 -1.22 -18.36
C LEU A 136 -6.36 0.30 -18.29
N HIS A 137 -7.34 0.82 -19.03
CA HIS A 137 -7.69 2.25 -19.07
C HIS A 137 -9.13 2.42 -19.58
N GLY A 138 -9.72 3.61 -19.36
CA GLY A 138 -11.01 4.01 -19.91
C GLY A 138 -12.22 3.58 -19.08
N GLY A 139 -13.42 3.79 -19.63
CA GLY A 139 -14.70 3.45 -19.00
C GLY A 139 -14.97 1.95 -19.01
N ILE A 140 -15.29 1.38 -17.86
CA ILE A 140 -15.48 -0.05 -17.67
C ILE A 140 -16.78 -0.31 -16.90
N GLY A 141 -17.59 -1.24 -17.39
CA GLY A 141 -18.83 -1.67 -16.74
C GLY A 141 -18.74 -3.13 -16.27
N MET A 142 -19.12 -3.37 -15.03
CA MET A 142 -19.18 -4.68 -14.39
C MET A 142 -20.61 -5.03 -13.99
N LYS A 143 -20.98 -6.29 -14.19
CA LYS A 143 -22.20 -6.84 -13.57
C LYS A 143 -21.90 -7.35 -12.17
N LYS A 144 -22.94 -7.37 -11.32
CA LYS A 144 -22.87 -8.02 -10.01
C LYS A 144 -22.31 -9.44 -10.13
N GLY A 145 -21.35 -9.77 -9.27
CA GLY A 145 -20.69 -11.08 -9.22
C GLY A 145 -19.50 -11.23 -10.16
N GLU A 146 -19.19 -10.23 -11.00
CA GLU A 146 -18.01 -10.27 -11.86
C GLU A 146 -16.75 -9.87 -11.11
N THR A 147 -15.64 -10.52 -11.47
CA THR A 147 -14.33 -10.29 -10.86
C THR A 147 -13.40 -9.54 -11.79
N PHE A 148 -12.57 -8.67 -11.23
CA PHE A 148 -11.63 -7.86 -12.00
C PHE A 148 -10.32 -7.61 -11.25
N THR A 149 -9.26 -7.34 -12.01
CA THR A 149 -7.94 -6.90 -11.53
C THR A 149 -7.21 -6.16 -12.66
N LEU A 150 -6.07 -5.55 -12.36
CA LEU A 150 -5.20 -4.92 -13.36
C LEU A 150 -4.48 -5.98 -14.19
N LYS A 151 -4.45 -5.77 -15.52
CA LYS A 151 -3.66 -6.62 -16.42
C LYS A 151 -2.16 -6.46 -16.14
N ILE A 152 -1.48 -7.56 -15.85
CA ILE A 152 -0.01 -7.58 -15.82
C ILE A 152 0.48 -7.49 -17.27
N SER A 153 1.27 -6.47 -17.59
CA SER A 153 1.91 -6.38 -18.90
C SER A 153 3.08 -7.38 -18.99
N GLU A 154 3.18 -8.07 -20.12
CA GLU A 154 4.33 -8.92 -20.44
C GLU A 154 5.56 -8.08 -20.79
N VAL A 155 5.35 -6.82 -21.19
CA VAL A 155 6.42 -5.88 -21.50
C VAL A 155 7.11 -5.45 -20.20
N PRO A 156 8.42 -5.70 -20.02
CA PRO A 156 9.13 -5.38 -18.78
C PRO A 156 9.01 -3.92 -18.33
N THR A 157 8.97 -2.97 -19.27
CA THR A 157 8.85 -1.53 -18.99
C THR A 157 7.47 -1.12 -18.49
N GLU A 158 6.48 -2.01 -18.59
CA GLU A 158 5.11 -1.79 -18.14
C GLU A 158 4.76 -2.64 -16.91
N LYS A 159 5.71 -3.43 -16.42
CA LYS A 159 5.57 -4.15 -15.14
C LYS A 159 5.53 -3.14 -14.00
N GLY A 160 4.47 -3.20 -13.20
CA GLY A 160 4.26 -2.27 -12.09
C GLY A 160 3.50 -0.99 -12.47
N ARG A 161 2.86 -0.93 -13.65
CA ARG A 161 1.87 0.12 -13.89
C ARG A 161 0.73 0.04 -12.88
N VAL A 162 0.06 1.16 -12.67
CA VAL A 162 -1.12 1.27 -11.81
C VAL A 162 -2.27 1.85 -12.63
N ALA A 163 -3.46 1.26 -12.48
CA ALA A 163 -4.69 1.86 -12.97
C ALA A 163 -5.45 2.44 -11.78
N TRP A 164 -5.87 3.70 -11.86
CA TRP A 164 -6.64 4.36 -10.83
C TRP A 164 -8.11 4.25 -11.17
N LEU A 165 -8.87 3.58 -10.31
CA LEU A 165 -10.30 3.40 -10.47
C LEU A 165 -11.03 4.55 -9.83
N SER A 166 -11.77 5.32 -10.62
CA SER A 166 -12.73 6.31 -10.14
C SER A 166 -14.14 5.73 -10.31
N PRO A 167 -14.79 5.22 -9.25
CA PRO A 167 -16.14 4.68 -9.34
C PRO A 167 -17.13 5.80 -9.68
N GLN A 168 -18.01 5.52 -10.63
CA GLN A 168 -19.12 6.40 -11.02
C GLN A 168 -20.43 5.92 -10.40
N GLU A 169 -20.62 4.61 -10.31
CA GLU A 169 -21.77 3.96 -9.69
C GLU A 169 -21.40 2.58 -9.18
N GLY A 170 -22.06 2.15 -8.10
CA GLY A 170 -22.03 0.78 -7.60
C GLY A 170 -20.99 0.52 -6.51
N GLU A 171 -20.95 -0.71 -6.04
CA GLU A 171 -20.08 -1.15 -4.94
C GLU A 171 -19.24 -2.34 -5.39
N TYR A 172 -18.02 -2.41 -4.90
CA TYR A 172 -17.13 -3.55 -5.10
C TYR A 172 -16.38 -3.87 -3.82
N LYS A 173 -15.89 -5.10 -3.70
CA LYS A 173 -15.07 -5.50 -2.56
C LYS A 173 -13.80 -6.20 -2.97
N LEU A 174 -12.75 -6.04 -2.17
CA LEU A 174 -11.54 -6.85 -2.29
C LEU A 174 -11.88 -8.33 -2.07
N LEU A 175 -11.38 -9.18 -2.96
CA LEU A 175 -11.39 -10.63 -2.84
C LEU A 175 -10.11 -11.10 -2.14
N GLY A 176 -10.29 -12.01 -1.20
CA GLY A 176 -9.21 -12.56 -0.40
C GLY A 176 -9.71 -12.83 1.01
N PRO A 177 -8.79 -13.11 1.95
CA PRO A 177 -9.14 -13.30 3.36
C PRO A 177 -9.74 -12.04 4.02
N HIS A 178 -9.73 -10.89 3.32
CA HIS A 178 -10.08 -9.59 3.87
C HIS A 178 -11.11 -8.89 2.99
N GLU A 179 -12.37 -8.85 3.44
CA GLU A 179 -13.44 -8.14 2.74
C GLU A 179 -13.39 -6.65 3.06
N MET A 180 -12.88 -5.85 2.11
CA MET A 180 -12.95 -4.39 2.17
C MET A 180 -13.83 -3.89 1.05
N LYS A 181 -14.84 -3.07 1.39
CA LYS A 181 -15.79 -2.51 0.43
C LYS A 181 -15.36 -1.12 0.02
N PHE A 182 -15.59 -0.82 -1.25
CA PHE A 182 -15.27 0.46 -1.86
C PHE A 182 -16.50 0.94 -2.64
N SER A 183 -16.83 2.21 -2.46
CA SER A 183 -17.97 2.87 -3.11
C SER A 183 -17.65 4.25 -3.66
N GLU A 184 -16.60 4.92 -3.17
CA GLU A 184 -16.31 6.31 -3.51
C GLU A 184 -14.81 6.63 -3.60
N GLY A 185 -14.50 7.61 -4.45
CA GLY A 185 -13.17 8.17 -4.67
C GLY A 185 -12.18 7.22 -5.36
N SER A 186 -11.05 7.81 -5.78
CA SER A 186 -10.11 7.13 -6.67
C SER A 186 -9.21 6.17 -5.93
N PHE A 187 -9.16 4.91 -6.35
CA PHE A 187 -8.33 3.88 -5.72
C PHE A 187 -7.29 3.31 -6.70
N PRO A 188 -6.01 3.19 -6.33
CA PRO A 188 -5.00 2.57 -7.19
C PRO A 188 -5.16 1.04 -7.23
N LEU A 189 -5.61 0.52 -8.38
CA LEU A 189 -5.67 -0.90 -8.67
C LEU A 189 -4.28 -1.44 -9.03
N LEU A 190 -3.80 -2.37 -8.21
CA LEU A 190 -2.55 -3.09 -8.42
C LEU A 190 -2.82 -4.51 -8.93
N PRO A 191 -1.88 -5.17 -9.63
CA PRO A 191 -2.16 -6.46 -10.27
C PRO A 191 -2.47 -7.63 -9.32
N HIS A 192 -2.06 -7.50 -8.06
CA HIS A 192 -2.26 -8.49 -7.00
C HIS A 192 -3.53 -8.24 -6.18
N LEU A 193 -4.32 -7.20 -6.51
CA LEU A 193 -5.58 -6.89 -5.86
C LEU A 193 -6.73 -7.34 -6.76
N TYR A 194 -7.46 -8.35 -6.31
CA TYR A 194 -8.64 -8.86 -7.02
C TYR A 194 -9.89 -8.30 -6.38
N PHE A 195 -10.88 -7.93 -7.19
CA PHE A 195 -12.11 -7.35 -6.71
C PHE A 195 -13.34 -8.10 -7.24
N LEU A 196 -14.43 -8.03 -6.50
CA LEU A 196 -15.76 -8.54 -6.84
C LEU A 196 -16.76 -7.40 -6.87
N SER A 197 -17.48 -7.26 -7.98
CA SER A 197 -18.61 -6.32 -8.10
C SER A 197 -19.78 -6.80 -7.23
N LEU A 198 -20.22 -5.99 -6.26
CA LEU A 198 -21.36 -6.31 -5.38
C LEU A 198 -22.70 -5.86 -5.96
N SER A 199 -22.67 -4.86 -6.84
CA SER A 199 -23.77 -4.39 -7.67
C SER A 199 -23.30 -4.23 -9.13
N THR A 200 -24.17 -3.73 -10.01
CA THR A 200 -23.72 -3.23 -11.31
C THR A 200 -22.86 -2.01 -11.04
N THR A 201 -21.61 -2.04 -11.48
CA THR A 201 -20.62 -1.02 -11.17
C THR A 201 -20.05 -0.44 -12.45
N THR A 202 -19.90 0.87 -12.51
CA THR A 202 -19.17 1.55 -13.59
C THR A 202 -18.01 2.33 -12.99
N PHE A 203 -16.84 2.23 -13.63
CA PHE A 203 -15.65 2.97 -13.22
C PHE A 203 -14.92 3.52 -14.43
N GLU A 204 -14.24 4.64 -14.19
CA GLU A 204 -13.24 5.17 -15.10
C GLU A 204 -11.87 4.73 -14.59
N ALA A 205 -11.08 4.07 -15.45
CA ALA A 205 -9.70 3.70 -15.16
C ALA A 205 -8.74 4.71 -15.79
N LYS A 206 -7.98 5.42 -14.96
CA LYS A 206 -6.97 6.40 -15.37
C LYS A 206 -5.56 5.88 -15.12
N SER A 207 -4.62 6.26 -15.97
CA SER A 207 -3.20 6.10 -15.70
C SER A 207 -2.75 7.00 -14.56
N THR A 208 -1.60 6.70 -13.95
CA THR A 208 -1.02 7.55 -12.90
C THR A 208 -0.73 8.96 -13.39
N LEU A 209 -0.32 9.13 -14.66
CA LEU A 209 -0.08 10.44 -15.25
C LEU A 209 -1.38 11.26 -15.38
N GLU A 210 -2.47 10.64 -15.84
CA GLU A 210 -3.78 11.30 -15.94
C GLU A 210 -4.30 11.74 -14.56
N MET A 211 -4.07 10.93 -13.52
CA MET A 211 -4.42 11.29 -12.14
C MET A 211 -3.57 12.44 -11.58
N ILE A 212 -2.30 12.52 -11.96
CA ILE A 212 -1.44 13.64 -11.60
C ILE A 212 -1.93 14.92 -12.29
N GLN A 213 -2.26 14.83 -13.58
CA GLN A 213 -2.78 15.94 -14.39
C GLN A 213 -4.12 16.46 -13.88
N SER A 214 -5.02 15.59 -13.43
CA SER A 214 -6.30 16.00 -12.83
C SER A 214 -6.15 16.56 -11.41
N GLY A 215 -5.03 16.25 -10.74
CA GLY A 215 -4.76 16.65 -9.36
C GLY A 215 -5.38 15.73 -8.30
N ASP A 216 -6.00 14.61 -8.71
CA ASP A 216 -6.71 13.68 -7.82
C ASP A 216 -5.81 12.58 -7.22
N TRP A 217 -4.56 12.49 -7.64
CA TRP A 217 -3.64 11.44 -7.17
C TRP A 217 -3.45 11.44 -5.64
N GLN A 218 -3.50 12.61 -4.98
CA GLN A 218 -3.28 12.73 -3.54
C GLN A 218 -4.44 12.14 -2.73
N SER A 219 -5.69 12.40 -3.16
CA SER A 219 -6.86 11.83 -2.48
C SER A 219 -6.86 10.32 -2.63
N GLY A 220 -6.54 9.81 -3.81
CA GLY A 220 -6.43 8.36 -3.99
C GLY A 220 -5.24 7.73 -3.27
N LEU A 221 -4.13 8.45 -3.12
CA LEU A 221 -3.01 8.00 -2.28
C LEU A 221 -3.42 7.92 -0.81
N SER A 222 -4.17 8.90 -0.30
CA SER A 222 -4.73 8.86 1.06
C SER A 222 -5.68 7.66 1.23
N GLN A 223 -6.58 7.41 0.27
CA GLN A 223 -7.43 6.21 0.28
C GLN A 223 -6.62 4.91 0.30
N PHE A 224 -5.53 4.84 -0.47
CA PHE A 224 -4.64 3.70 -0.45
C PHE A 224 -3.95 3.53 0.92
N HIS A 225 -3.52 4.62 1.56
CA HIS A 225 -2.95 4.56 2.90
C HIS A 225 -3.97 4.08 3.94
N HIS A 226 -5.22 4.56 3.87
CA HIS A 226 -6.29 4.06 4.73
C HIS A 226 -6.53 2.57 4.53
N PHE A 227 -6.52 2.12 3.29
CA PHE A 227 -6.61 0.70 2.92
C PHE A 227 -5.47 -0.12 3.52
N ILE A 228 -4.21 0.33 3.42
CA ILE A 228 -3.07 -0.36 4.04
C ILE A 228 -3.23 -0.45 5.55
N GLY A 229 -3.71 0.63 6.19
CA GLY A 229 -4.01 0.65 7.62
C GLY A 229 -5.09 -0.37 8.02
N ASP A 230 -6.19 -0.43 7.29
CA ASP A 230 -7.27 -1.41 7.56
C ASP A 230 -6.79 -2.84 7.29
N TYR A 231 -6.10 -3.06 6.17
CA TYR A 231 -5.52 -4.35 5.83
C TYR A 231 -4.58 -4.85 6.93
N LEU A 232 -3.78 -3.95 7.53
CA LEU A 232 -2.90 -4.28 8.64
C LEU A 232 -3.66 -4.73 9.90
N VAL A 233 -4.71 -4.00 10.28
CA VAL A 233 -5.58 -4.37 11.42
C VAL A 233 -6.17 -5.76 11.20
N TYR A 234 -6.73 -6.01 10.02
CA TYR A 234 -7.35 -7.30 9.67
C TYR A 234 -6.35 -8.44 9.61
N LYS A 235 -5.21 -8.23 8.93
CA LYS A 235 -4.15 -9.24 8.83
C LYS A 235 -3.63 -9.64 10.21
N ARG A 236 -3.53 -8.68 11.14
CA ARG A 236 -3.09 -8.96 12.51
C ARG A 236 -4.11 -9.80 13.28
N ALA A 237 -5.39 -9.41 13.25
CA ALA A 237 -6.46 -10.18 13.88
C ALA A 237 -6.49 -11.63 13.36
N PHE A 238 -6.37 -11.80 12.05
CA PHE A 238 -6.32 -13.12 11.42
C PHE A 238 -5.12 -13.96 11.87
N LEU A 239 -3.92 -13.36 11.95
CA LEU A 239 -2.73 -14.07 12.42
C LEU A 239 -2.84 -14.49 13.89
N ASP A 240 -3.41 -13.63 14.73
CA ASP A 240 -3.63 -13.94 16.15
C ASP A 240 -4.66 -15.09 16.29
N ASP A 241 -5.72 -15.11 15.48
CA ASP A 241 -6.70 -16.20 15.42
C ASP A 241 -6.10 -17.53 14.92
N GLU A 242 -5.29 -17.50 13.86
CA GLU A 242 -4.58 -18.69 13.37
C GLU A 242 -3.61 -19.25 14.40
N GLU A 243 -2.89 -18.38 15.10
CA GLU A 243 -1.96 -18.77 16.16
C GLU A 243 -2.71 -19.42 17.34
N LEU A 244 -3.83 -18.83 17.77
CA LEU A 244 -4.70 -19.42 18.78
C LEU A 244 -5.22 -20.80 18.35
N ARG A 245 -5.66 -20.94 17.10
CA ARG A 245 -6.14 -22.24 16.57
C ARG A 245 -5.04 -23.29 16.59
N ARG A 246 -3.82 -22.93 16.20
CA ARG A 246 -2.65 -23.85 16.25
C ARG A 246 -2.32 -24.28 17.67
N PHE A 247 -2.46 -23.38 18.66
CA PHE A 247 -2.28 -23.74 20.06
C PHE A 247 -3.34 -24.75 20.53
N GLN A 248 -4.62 -24.51 20.22
CA GLN A 248 -5.72 -25.42 20.58
C GLN A 248 -5.57 -26.80 19.92
N GLU A 249 -5.19 -26.84 18.64
CA GLU A 249 -4.92 -28.11 17.92
C GLU A 249 -3.78 -28.89 18.60
N LYS A 250 -2.73 -28.18 19.04
CA LYS A 250 -1.59 -28.80 19.74
C LYS A 250 -1.97 -29.34 21.12
N GLU A 251 -2.76 -28.61 21.90
CA GLU A 251 -3.26 -29.09 23.20
C GLU A 251 -4.10 -30.34 23.04
N LYS A 252 -5.03 -30.36 22.08
CA LYS A 252 -5.85 -31.53 21.79
C LYS A 252 -5.01 -32.76 21.41
N LEU A 253 -3.99 -32.58 20.57
CA LEU A 253 -3.07 -33.67 20.20
C LEU A 253 -2.29 -34.20 21.42
N GLN A 254 -1.91 -33.33 22.35
CA GLN A 254 -1.23 -33.72 23.59
C GLN A 254 -2.15 -34.53 24.51
N GLU A 255 -3.41 -34.10 24.67
CA GLU A 255 -4.43 -34.83 25.44
C GLU A 255 -4.69 -36.21 24.84
N ASP A 256 -4.89 -36.29 23.52
CA ASP A 256 -5.12 -37.55 22.81
C ASP A 256 -3.93 -38.53 22.98
N THR A 257 -2.70 -38.01 22.93
CA THR A 257 -1.48 -38.82 23.13
C THR A 257 -1.35 -39.32 24.57
N LEU A 258 -1.66 -38.48 25.56
CA LEU A 258 -1.65 -38.86 26.98
C LEU A 258 -2.69 -39.95 27.27
N HIS A 259 -3.89 -39.85 26.72
CA HIS A 259 -4.93 -40.86 26.88
C HIS A 259 -4.55 -42.21 26.23
N GLN A 260 -3.89 -42.19 25.07
CA GLN A 260 -3.41 -43.41 24.40
C GLN A 260 -2.21 -44.08 25.10
N THR A 261 -1.42 -43.33 25.87
CA THR A 261 -0.25 -43.89 26.59
C THR A 261 -0.63 -44.48 27.96
N LEU A 262 -1.81 -44.12 28.49
CA LEU A 262 -2.33 -44.56 29.79
C LEU A 262 -3.36 -45.71 29.70
N THR A 263 -3.70 -46.18 28.49
CA THR A 263 -4.54 -47.36 28.24
C THR A 263 -3.71 -48.50 27.68
#